data_AF-A0A8T0E1U8-F1
#
_entry.id   AF-A0A8T0E1U8-F1
#
_cell.length_a   1.000
_cell.length_b   1.000
_cell.length_c   1.000
_cell.angle_alpha   90.00
_cell.angle_beta   90.00
_cell.angle_gamma   90.00
#
_symmetry.space_group_name_H-M   'P 1'
#
loop_
_entity.id
_entity.type
_entity.pdbx_description
1 polymer ?
#
loop_
_entity_poly.entity_id
_entity_poly.type
_entity_poly.pdbx_seq_one_letter_code
_entity_poly.pdbx_strand_id
1 'polypeptide(L)'
;MSKHCSYKGFWSLQCDDETTSSTCAIRTETMLQMLRKLPERYPELFPISPTSKNFPIKGNVLVIISEDSEEEIEKSAETIRSCVDFPFVMYYFKKRVSDFRVQNRYMHTPDFELYRFNNQDKGAVNFWKLIGQKGKLNTTADNLLPSQVTDRDHIRIPVSEEDFEKAVNEKGGKWILHCSDWESLDCLWKNLIRLYDTGVLVAIKSCTPRFVVSEISPNYKTKAIMCYTADADCKPCVKKAADSIFICTGYKFMMYYKSNAASKMGQYVHEGFNRVTKYMYTSSREIFEKDHLKRWKKINFDNEKHK
;
A
#
# COMPACT_ATOMS: atom_id res chain seq x y z
N MET A 1 28.22 28.76 -4.64
CA MET A 1 28.14 28.67 -3.17
C MET A 1 27.19 27.54 -2.81
N SER A 2 27.67 26.39 -2.31
CA SER A 2 26.76 25.34 -1.81
C SER A 2 26.17 25.81 -0.48
N LYS A 3 24.86 26.03 -0.42
CA LYS A 3 24.17 26.20 0.86
C LYS A 3 24.46 24.96 1.70
N HIS A 4 25.15 25.11 2.82
CA HIS A 4 25.29 24.04 3.80
C HIS A 4 23.89 23.71 4.32
N CYS A 5 23.30 22.64 3.81
CA CYS A 5 22.00 22.17 4.24
C CYS A 5 22.15 21.52 5.62
N SER A 6 21.83 22.27 6.68
CA SER A 6 21.90 21.77 8.06
C SER A 6 20.65 20.95 8.38
N TYR A 7 20.66 19.67 8.03
CA TYR A 7 19.60 18.76 8.49
C TYR A 7 19.76 18.42 9.98
N LYS A 8 18.62 18.23 10.69
CA LYS A 8 18.57 17.98 12.15
C LYS A 8 18.33 16.50 12.50
N GLY A 9 17.78 15.71 11.58
CA GLY A 9 17.63 14.28 11.77
C GLY A 9 17.11 13.58 10.52
N PHE A 10 16.74 12.31 10.67
CA PHE A 10 16.20 11.51 9.60
C PHE A 10 15.26 10.41 10.10
N TRP A 11 14.31 10.04 9.25
CA TRP A 11 13.51 8.83 9.37
C TRP A 11 14.23 7.67 8.68
N SER A 12 14.27 6.53 9.36
CA SER A 12 14.59 5.23 8.77
C SER A 12 13.32 4.41 8.66
N LEU A 13 12.96 4.01 7.45
CA LEU A 13 11.79 3.18 7.20
C LEU A 13 12.22 1.71 7.19
N GLN A 14 11.71 0.93 8.14
CA GLN A 14 12.05 -0.48 8.34
C GLN A 14 10.83 -1.37 8.13
N CYS A 15 10.99 -2.46 7.36
CA CYS A 15 9.98 -3.52 7.24
C CYS A 15 9.85 -4.19 8.60
N ASP A 16 8.63 -4.23 9.14
CA ASP A 16 8.38 -5.06 10.30
C ASP A 16 8.69 -6.52 9.92
N ASP A 17 9.45 -7.19 10.78
CA ASP A 17 10.38 -8.24 10.39
C ASP A 17 9.75 -9.63 10.24
N GLU A 18 8.46 -9.74 10.52
CA GLU A 18 7.73 -11.03 10.49
C GLU A 18 7.47 -11.57 9.08
N THR A 19 7.80 -10.84 8.00
CA THR A 19 7.58 -11.30 6.61
C THR A 19 8.78 -11.06 5.68
N THR A 20 10.00 -11.30 6.16
CA THR A 20 11.25 -11.08 5.40
C THR A 20 11.44 -12.08 4.23
N SER A 21 10.75 -11.79 3.13
CA SER A 21 10.90 -12.42 1.82
C SER A 21 11.88 -11.64 0.92
N SER A 22 12.42 -12.29 -0.11
CA SER A 22 13.25 -11.70 -1.20
C SER A 22 12.60 -10.50 -1.91
N THR A 23 11.33 -10.21 -1.63
CA THR A 23 10.61 -8.99 -2.01
C THR A 23 11.13 -7.70 -1.37
N CYS A 24 11.92 -7.76 -0.30
CA CYS A 24 12.31 -6.58 0.48
C CYS A 24 13.10 -5.53 -0.35
N ALA A 25 14.06 -5.95 -1.17
CA ALA A 25 14.83 -5.02 -2.01
C ALA A 25 13.97 -4.29 -3.07
N ILE A 26 13.01 -5.01 -3.68
CA ILE A 26 12.06 -4.44 -4.65
C ILE A 26 11.14 -3.42 -3.95
N ARG A 27 10.76 -3.70 -2.70
CA ARG A 27 9.95 -2.79 -1.85
C ARG A 27 10.72 -1.51 -1.52
N THR A 28 12.01 -1.60 -1.19
CA THR A 28 12.88 -0.44 -0.90
C THR A 28 13.03 0.51 -2.09
N GLU A 29 13.34 0.01 -3.28
CA GLU A 29 13.50 0.89 -4.48
C GLU A 29 12.17 1.55 -4.85
N THR A 30 11.06 0.82 -4.73
CA THR A 30 9.73 1.37 -4.99
C THR A 30 9.40 2.51 -4.02
N MET A 31 9.64 2.31 -2.74
CA MET A 31 9.47 3.33 -1.71
C MET A 31 10.35 4.55 -1.99
N LEU A 32 11.61 4.32 -2.38
CA LEU A 32 12.53 5.38 -2.74
C LEU A 32 11.99 6.22 -3.91
N GLN A 33 11.45 5.60 -4.96
CA GLN A 33 10.84 6.32 -6.09
C GLN A 33 9.63 7.15 -5.70
N MET A 34 8.77 6.66 -4.81
CA MET A 34 7.62 7.41 -4.31
C MET A 34 8.06 8.63 -3.49
N LEU A 35 9.04 8.44 -2.61
CA LEU A 35 9.53 9.47 -1.70
C LEU A 35 10.47 10.48 -2.37
N ARG A 36 11.07 10.17 -3.54
CA ARG A 36 11.93 11.11 -4.31
C ARG A 36 11.25 12.43 -4.66
N LYS A 37 9.91 12.47 -4.69
CA LYS A 37 9.14 13.70 -4.96
C LYS A 37 8.90 14.56 -3.72
N LEU A 38 9.26 14.10 -2.53
CA LEU A 38 9.05 14.84 -1.29
C LEU A 38 9.78 16.19 -1.25
N PRO A 39 11.07 16.31 -1.63
CA PRO A 39 11.75 17.61 -1.63
C PRO A 39 11.16 18.61 -2.61
N GLU A 40 10.61 18.12 -3.74
CA GLU A 40 9.94 19.00 -4.71
C GLU A 40 8.61 19.52 -4.17
N ARG A 41 7.87 18.69 -3.43
CA ARG A 41 6.54 19.02 -2.89
C ARG A 41 6.58 19.79 -1.57
N TYR A 42 7.54 19.47 -0.71
CA TYR A 42 7.68 20.01 0.64
C TYR A 42 9.16 20.34 0.93
N PRO A 43 9.76 21.29 0.20
CA PRO A 43 11.20 21.58 0.31
C PRO A 43 11.63 22.04 1.70
N GLU A 44 10.74 22.72 2.43
CA GLU A 44 11.00 23.18 3.80
C GLU A 44 11.06 22.03 4.80
N LEU A 45 10.34 20.92 4.55
CA LEU A 45 10.26 19.76 5.44
C LEU A 45 11.30 18.69 5.08
N PHE A 46 11.51 18.49 3.78
CA PHE A 46 12.43 17.49 3.23
C PHE A 46 13.47 18.17 2.35
N PRO A 47 14.54 18.71 2.94
CA PRO A 47 15.49 19.53 2.18
C PRO A 47 16.44 18.72 1.29
N ILE A 48 16.42 17.38 1.39
CA ILE A 48 17.31 16.48 0.65
C ILE A 48 16.50 15.28 0.15
N SER A 49 16.78 14.84 -1.08
CA SER A 49 16.20 13.62 -1.64
C SER A 49 16.46 12.40 -0.76
N PRO A 50 15.43 11.57 -0.51
CA PRO A 50 15.60 10.31 0.20
C PRO A 50 16.66 9.43 -0.46
N THR A 51 17.35 8.63 0.36
CA THR A 51 18.41 7.72 -0.09
C THR A 51 18.20 6.33 0.48
N SER A 52 18.54 5.29 -0.29
CA SER A 52 18.65 3.93 0.25
C SER A 52 20.06 3.73 0.80
N LYS A 53 20.18 3.16 2.01
CA LYS A 53 21.45 2.65 2.52
C LYS A 53 21.36 1.15 2.78
N ASN A 54 22.36 0.43 2.29
CA ASN A 54 22.58 -0.96 2.65
C ASN A 54 23.28 -0.99 4.01
N PHE A 55 22.51 -1.02 5.09
CA PHE A 55 23.04 -1.41 6.38
C PHE A 55 23.10 -2.95 6.46
N PRO A 56 24.00 -3.53 7.28
CA PRO A 56 24.07 -4.99 7.49
C PRO A 56 22.74 -5.60 7.95
N ILE A 57 21.87 -4.76 8.51
CA ILE A 57 20.56 -5.12 9.01
C ILE A 57 19.54 -4.33 8.17
N LYS A 58 19.18 -4.91 7.02
CA LYS A 58 17.99 -4.61 6.19
C LYS A 58 18.03 -3.28 5.41
N GLY A 59 17.45 -3.31 4.21
CA GLY A 59 17.42 -2.17 3.30
C GLY A 59 16.57 -1.03 3.86
N ASN A 60 17.21 0.06 4.28
CA ASN A 60 16.55 1.21 4.90
C ASN A 60 16.46 2.36 3.89
N VAL A 61 15.26 2.94 3.72
CA VAL A 61 15.12 4.26 3.09
C VAL A 61 15.27 5.30 4.18
N LEU A 62 16.16 6.25 3.92
CA LEU A 62 16.43 7.39 4.79
C LEU A 62 15.76 8.63 4.21
N VAL A 63 14.90 9.26 5.01
CA VAL A 63 14.25 10.52 4.66
C VAL A 63 14.76 11.59 5.62
N ILE A 64 15.48 12.58 5.10
CA ILE A 64 16.13 13.63 5.89
C ILE A 64 15.13 14.75 6.15
N ILE A 65 15.09 15.27 7.37
CA ILE A 65 14.21 16.39 7.75
C ILE A 65 15.02 17.60 8.23
N SER A 66 14.44 18.79 8.01
CA SER A 66 15.03 20.10 8.33
C SER A 66 14.98 20.44 9.82
N GLU A 67 13.95 20.01 10.54
CA GLU A 67 13.70 20.36 11.95
C GLU A 67 13.53 19.13 12.84
N ASP A 68 13.71 19.28 14.16
CA ASP A 68 13.62 18.17 15.11
C ASP A 68 12.71 18.44 16.33
N SER A 69 11.83 19.43 16.23
CA SER A 69 10.73 19.62 17.17
C SER A 69 9.75 18.45 17.08
N GLU A 70 9.02 18.16 18.16
CA GLU A 70 8.05 17.06 18.20
C GLU A 70 6.95 17.23 17.14
N GLU A 71 6.47 18.48 16.95
CA GLU A 71 5.47 18.85 15.95
C GLU A 71 5.95 18.61 14.51
N GLU A 72 7.18 19.02 14.17
CA GLU A 72 7.73 18.80 12.82
C GLU A 72 8.08 17.33 12.57
N ILE A 73 8.44 16.58 13.62
CA ILE A 73 8.63 15.13 13.55
C ILE A 73 7.29 14.45 13.25
N GLU A 74 6.21 14.78 13.96
CA GLU A 74 4.88 14.22 13.68
C GLU A 74 4.42 14.58 12.26
N LYS A 75 4.48 15.85 11.89
CA LYS A 75 4.10 16.35 10.55
C LYS A 75 4.90 15.69 9.42
N SER A 76 6.21 15.50 9.60
CA SER A 76 7.03 14.80 8.60
C SER A 76 6.67 13.32 8.49
N ALA A 77 6.36 12.65 9.61
CA ALA A 77 5.90 11.27 9.59
C ALA A 77 4.56 11.13 8.85
N GLU A 78 3.58 11.98 9.16
CA GLU A 78 2.28 12.02 8.48
C GLU A 78 2.45 12.27 6.97
N THR A 79 3.33 13.22 6.61
CA THR A 79 3.60 13.53 5.20
C THR A 79 4.22 12.35 4.47
N ILE A 80 5.18 11.65 5.09
CA ILE A 80 5.76 10.42 4.54
C ILE A 80 4.68 9.34 4.37
N ARG A 81 3.82 9.13 5.37
CA ARG A 81 2.70 8.16 5.33
C ARG A 81 1.70 8.47 4.23
N SER A 82 1.39 9.75 4.00
CA SER A 82 0.50 10.15 2.90
C SER A 82 1.05 9.80 1.51
N CYS A 83 2.37 9.66 1.39
CA CYS A 83 3.04 9.31 0.14
C CYS A 83 3.32 7.81 0.02
N VAL A 84 3.36 7.07 1.13
CA VAL A 84 3.73 5.65 1.18
C VAL A 84 2.78 4.92 2.13
N ASP A 85 1.88 4.14 1.54
CA ASP A 85 0.91 3.31 2.25
C ASP A 85 1.48 1.89 2.46
N PHE A 86 2.41 1.77 3.41
CA PHE A 86 3.17 0.54 3.65
C PHE A 86 3.19 0.16 5.14
N PRO A 87 3.16 -1.15 5.49
CA PRO A 87 3.36 -1.67 6.85
C PRO A 87 4.78 -1.45 7.42
N PHE A 88 5.45 -0.34 7.14
CA PHE A 88 6.75 -0.03 7.72
C PHE A 88 6.59 0.55 9.12
N VAL A 89 7.51 0.22 10.02
CA VAL A 89 7.72 1.04 11.22
C VAL A 89 8.78 2.08 10.85
N MET A 90 8.48 3.36 11.10
CA MET A 90 9.42 4.44 10.84
C MET A 90 10.10 4.82 12.15
N TYR A 91 11.42 4.88 12.15
CA TYR A 91 12.21 5.27 13.30
C TYR A 91 12.91 6.59 13.05
N TYR A 92 12.69 7.57 13.92
CA TYR A 92 13.35 8.86 13.85
C TYR A 92 14.64 8.88 14.65
N PHE A 93 15.70 9.33 14.00
CA PHE A 93 17.01 9.51 14.58
C PHE A 93 17.41 10.99 14.52
N LYS A 94 17.67 11.58 15.69
CA LYS A 94 18.20 12.94 15.79
C LYS A 94 19.70 12.93 15.48
N LYS A 95 20.15 13.85 14.62
CA LYS A 95 21.57 14.04 14.31
C LYS A 95 22.28 14.55 15.57
N ARG A 96 23.22 13.77 16.11
CA ARG A 96 24.17 14.27 17.13
C ARG A 96 25.38 14.87 16.44
N VAL A 97 25.85 16.00 16.96
CA VAL A 97 26.97 16.78 16.40
C VAL A 97 28.33 16.10 16.65
N SER A 98 28.41 15.13 17.58
CA SER A 98 29.71 14.66 18.08
C SER A 98 29.83 13.17 18.44
N ASP A 99 28.80 12.33 18.25
CA ASP A 99 28.83 10.97 18.81
C ASP A 99 28.17 9.94 17.89
N PHE A 100 28.86 8.83 17.61
CA PHE A 100 28.45 7.76 16.71
C PHE A 100 27.27 6.91 17.23
N ARG A 101 26.80 7.17 18.45
CA ARG A 101 25.65 6.48 19.03
C ARG A 101 24.35 7.13 18.55
N VAL A 102 23.83 6.62 17.45
CA VAL A 102 22.51 7.00 16.94
C VAL A 102 21.44 6.39 17.86
N GLN A 103 20.78 7.21 18.68
CA GLN A 103 19.65 6.77 19.48
C GLN A 103 18.35 7.11 18.76
N ASN A 104 17.52 6.09 18.54
CA ASN A 104 16.13 6.26 18.17
C ASN A 104 15.42 7.15 19.19
N ARG A 105 14.69 8.14 18.71
CA ARG A 105 13.94 9.10 19.56
C ARG A 105 12.45 8.91 19.43
N TYR A 106 11.98 8.63 18.22
CA TYR A 106 10.57 8.41 17.94
C TYR A 106 10.37 7.20 17.04
N MET A 107 9.21 6.58 17.18
CA MET A 107 8.74 5.46 16.37
C MET A 107 7.34 5.80 15.88
N HIS A 108 7.10 5.70 14.58
CA HIS A 108 5.78 5.89 14.00
C HIS A 108 5.31 4.61 13.34
N THR A 109 4.21 4.04 13.81
CA THR A 109 3.68 2.75 13.35
C THR A 109 2.81 2.92 12.10
N PRO A 110 2.49 1.83 11.38
CA PRO A 110 1.51 1.85 10.29
C PRO A 110 0.11 2.32 10.70
N ASP A 111 -0.24 2.15 11.97
CA ASP A 111 -1.57 2.46 12.51
C ASP A 111 -1.66 3.91 13.03
N PHE A 112 -0.80 4.79 12.49
CA PHE A 112 -0.73 6.22 12.80
C PHE A 112 -0.43 6.56 14.26
N GLU A 113 0.24 5.65 14.97
CA GLU A 113 0.69 5.87 16.34
C GLU A 113 2.12 6.41 16.34
N LEU A 114 2.35 7.48 17.11
CA LEU A 114 3.65 8.07 17.35
C LEU A 114 4.07 7.79 18.79
N TYR A 115 5.20 7.11 18.94
CA TYR A 115 5.82 6.80 20.22
C TYR A 115 7.11 7.59 20.39
N ARG A 116 7.41 7.98 21.64
CA ARG A 116 8.68 8.55 22.05
C ARG A 116 9.45 7.54 22.89
N PHE A 117 10.73 7.35 22.57
CA PHE A 117 11.62 6.51 23.36
C PHE A 117 11.93 7.20 24.70
N ASN A 118 11.62 6.56 25.82
CA ASN A 118 11.95 7.09 27.15
C ASN A 118 13.17 6.37 27.73
N ASN A 119 14.23 7.12 28.04
CA ASN A 119 15.48 6.60 28.61
C ASN A 119 15.70 7.11 30.04
N GLN A 120 14.65 7.61 30.68
CA GLN A 120 14.65 8.00 32.08
C GLN A 120 14.44 6.75 32.92
N ASP A 121 15.53 6.01 33.15
CA ASP A 121 15.91 5.47 34.46
C ASP A 121 17.07 4.51 34.27
N LYS A 122 18.15 4.71 35.03
CA LYS A 122 19.34 3.81 35.04
C LYS A 122 19.03 2.42 35.65
N GLY A 123 17.76 2.01 35.66
CA GLY A 123 17.26 0.76 36.23
C GLY A 123 15.85 0.35 35.79
N ALA A 124 15.14 1.14 34.96
CA ALA A 124 13.84 0.73 34.40
C ALA A 124 14.01 0.21 32.97
N VAL A 125 13.19 -0.78 32.61
CA VAL A 125 13.15 -1.38 31.27
C VAL A 125 12.88 -0.28 30.24
N ASN A 126 13.72 -0.16 29.21
CA ASN A 126 13.49 0.76 28.09
C ASN A 126 12.09 0.52 27.51
N PHE A 127 11.23 1.55 27.48
CA PHE A 127 9.89 1.43 26.92
C PHE A 127 9.53 2.60 26.00
N TRP A 128 8.68 2.30 25.02
CA TRP A 128 8.09 3.26 24.10
C TRP A 128 6.84 3.86 24.74
N LYS A 129 6.78 5.20 24.85
CA LYS A 129 5.59 5.90 25.34
C LYS A 129 4.79 6.45 24.15
N LEU A 130 3.53 6.06 24.02
CA LEU A 130 2.62 6.66 23.03
C LEU A 130 2.45 8.15 23.35
N ILE A 131 2.66 9.01 22.36
CA ILE A 131 2.56 10.48 22.49
C ILE A 131 1.59 11.11 21.49
N GLY A 132 1.22 10.39 20.42
CA GLY A 132 0.22 10.85 19.45
C GLY A 132 -0.42 9.68 18.71
N GLN A 133 -1.69 9.83 18.35
CA GLN A 133 -2.40 8.90 17.47
C GLN A 133 -3.38 9.72 16.61
N LYS A 134 -3.05 9.90 15.34
CA LYS A 134 -3.86 10.68 14.39
C LYS A 134 -4.36 9.78 13.28
N GLY A 135 -5.44 9.08 13.60
CA GLY A 135 -6.04 8.10 12.72
C GLY A 135 -6.45 6.90 13.55
N LYS A 136 -7.75 6.69 13.69
CA LYS A 136 -8.25 5.35 13.95
C LYS A 136 -8.40 4.74 12.57
N LEU A 137 -7.61 3.72 12.25
CA LEU A 137 -8.09 2.76 11.27
C LEU A 137 -9.47 2.33 11.80
N ASN A 138 -10.52 2.57 11.02
CA ASN A 138 -11.83 2.08 11.39
C ASN A 138 -11.76 0.55 11.24
N THR A 139 -11.27 -0.12 12.29
CA THR A 139 -11.32 -1.58 12.45
C THR A 139 -12.77 -2.00 12.69
N THR A 140 -13.64 -1.63 11.74
CA THR A 140 -15.00 -2.13 11.56
C THR A 140 -15.01 -3.41 10.73
N ALA A 141 -13.88 -3.81 10.15
CA ALA A 141 -13.73 -5.14 9.61
C ALA A 141 -13.64 -6.12 10.77
N ASP A 142 -14.66 -6.95 10.96
CA ASP A 142 -14.54 -8.18 11.73
C ASP A 142 -13.21 -8.84 11.36
N ASN A 143 -12.43 -9.26 12.36
CA ASN A 143 -11.14 -9.95 12.19
C ASN A 143 -11.26 -11.32 11.45
N LEU A 144 -12.40 -11.58 10.82
CA LEU A 144 -12.69 -12.77 10.03
C LEU A 144 -11.82 -12.80 8.78
N LEU A 145 -11.10 -13.90 8.64
CA LEU A 145 -10.32 -14.19 7.46
C LEU A 145 -11.18 -14.93 6.42
N PRO A 146 -10.94 -14.73 5.11
CA PRO A 146 -11.64 -15.46 4.06
C PRO A 146 -11.71 -16.97 4.29
N SER A 147 -10.63 -17.59 4.76
CA SER A 147 -10.57 -19.03 5.06
C SER A 147 -11.47 -19.50 6.20
N GLN A 148 -11.86 -18.60 7.11
CA GLN A 148 -12.67 -18.91 8.30
C GLN A 148 -14.17 -18.82 8.04
N VAL A 149 -14.56 -18.15 6.95
CA VAL A 149 -15.96 -17.93 6.60
C VAL A 149 -16.49 -19.13 5.80
N THR A 150 -17.26 -20.00 6.42
CA THR A 150 -17.77 -21.24 5.76
C THR A 150 -19.27 -21.21 5.48
N ASP A 151 -19.97 -20.17 5.97
CA ASP A 151 -21.43 -20.03 5.91
C ASP A 151 -21.94 -19.32 4.66
N ARG A 152 -21.09 -18.58 3.94
CA ARG A 152 -21.43 -17.78 2.75
C ARG A 152 -20.32 -17.82 1.70
N ASP A 153 -20.64 -17.52 0.45
CA ASP A 153 -19.70 -17.62 -0.69
C ASP A 153 -18.62 -16.54 -0.72
N HIS A 154 -18.89 -15.38 -0.09
CA HIS A 154 -17.99 -14.24 -0.16
C HIS A 154 -17.92 -13.49 1.18
N ILE A 155 -16.74 -13.01 1.51
CA ILE A 155 -16.51 -11.98 2.53
C ILE A 155 -16.18 -10.66 1.82
N ARG A 156 -16.57 -9.53 2.41
CA ARG A 156 -16.36 -8.21 1.82
C ARG A 156 -16.28 -7.10 2.86
N ILE A 157 -15.67 -5.99 2.44
CA ILE A 157 -15.63 -4.73 3.16
C ILE A 157 -16.04 -3.62 2.16
N PRO A 158 -16.99 -2.73 2.51
CA PRO A 158 -17.79 -2.76 3.74
C PRO A 158 -18.71 -3.99 3.85
N VAL A 159 -19.09 -4.34 5.09
CA VAL A 159 -19.89 -5.55 5.36
C VAL A 159 -21.35 -5.36 4.93
N SER A 160 -21.90 -4.17 5.18
CA SER A 160 -23.25 -3.74 4.78
C SER A 160 -23.43 -3.85 3.26
N GLU A 161 -24.54 -4.46 2.83
CA GLU A 161 -24.89 -4.62 1.41
C GLU A 161 -25.06 -3.27 0.73
N GLU A 162 -25.81 -2.37 1.37
CA GLU A 162 -26.09 -1.04 0.83
C GLU A 162 -24.80 -0.23 0.65
N ASP A 163 -23.93 -0.21 1.67
CA ASP A 163 -22.67 0.51 1.59
C ASP A 163 -21.73 -0.08 0.55
N PHE A 164 -21.72 -1.41 0.44
CA PHE A 164 -20.89 -2.09 -0.55
C PHE A 164 -21.36 -1.76 -1.96
N GLU A 165 -22.66 -1.90 -2.26
CA GLU A 165 -23.23 -1.59 -3.57
C GLU A 165 -23.01 -0.13 -3.96
N LYS A 166 -23.13 0.80 -3.00
CA LYS A 166 -22.79 2.21 -3.21
C LYS A 166 -21.32 2.40 -3.54
N ALA A 167 -20.42 1.72 -2.83
CA ALA A 167 -18.98 1.77 -3.07
C ALA A 167 -18.59 1.14 -4.42
N VAL A 168 -19.25 0.05 -4.84
CA VAL A 168 -18.98 -0.68 -6.09
C VAL A 168 -19.85 -0.25 -7.26
N ASN A 169 -20.24 1.03 -7.29
CA ASN A 169 -21.05 1.61 -8.36
C ASN A 169 -20.48 1.36 -9.79
N GLU A 170 -21.31 1.60 -10.80
CA GLU A 170 -21.00 1.31 -12.21
C GLU A 170 -19.78 2.06 -12.76
N LYS A 171 -19.47 3.25 -12.22
CA LYS A 171 -18.32 4.07 -12.62
C LYS A 171 -17.00 3.43 -12.21
N GLY A 172 -17.02 2.66 -11.12
CA GLY A 172 -15.86 2.00 -10.58
C GLY A 172 -15.41 0.76 -11.35
N GLY A 173 -14.45 0.08 -10.77
CA GLY A 173 -13.95 -1.20 -11.25
C GLY A 173 -13.09 -1.88 -10.19
N LYS A 174 -12.43 -2.97 -10.56
CA LYS A 174 -11.71 -3.83 -9.62
C LYS A 174 -10.46 -4.43 -10.22
N TRP A 175 -9.39 -4.43 -9.43
CA TRP A 175 -8.24 -5.32 -9.61
C TRP A 175 -8.59 -6.71 -9.11
N ILE A 176 -8.24 -7.74 -9.88
CA ILE A 176 -8.44 -9.14 -9.50
C ILE A 176 -7.07 -9.76 -9.23
N LEU A 177 -6.89 -10.29 -8.02
CA LEU A 177 -5.70 -11.00 -7.60
C LEU A 177 -6.06 -12.45 -7.36
N HIS A 178 -5.23 -13.37 -7.87
CA HIS A 178 -5.39 -14.81 -7.71
C HIS A 178 -4.33 -15.38 -6.76
N CYS A 179 -4.75 -16.37 -5.96
CA CYS A 179 -3.92 -17.14 -5.03
C CYS A 179 -4.09 -18.65 -5.24
N SER A 180 -3.05 -19.42 -4.94
CA SER A 180 -3.04 -20.88 -4.93
C SER A 180 -3.78 -21.45 -3.71
N ASP A 181 -3.57 -20.86 -2.55
CA ASP A 181 -3.93 -21.41 -1.24
C ASP A 181 -4.59 -20.36 -0.33
N TRP A 182 -5.22 -20.84 0.75
CA TRP A 182 -5.97 -20.02 1.70
C TRP A 182 -5.06 -19.13 2.55
N GLU A 183 -3.89 -19.63 2.94
CA GLU A 183 -2.92 -18.88 3.73
C GLU A 183 -2.44 -17.63 2.99
N SER A 184 -2.08 -17.77 1.71
CA SER A 184 -1.72 -16.66 0.84
C SER A 184 -2.86 -15.67 0.68
N LEU A 185 -4.10 -16.15 0.51
CA LEU A 185 -5.30 -15.30 0.39
C LEU A 185 -5.54 -14.49 1.67
N ASP A 186 -5.46 -15.12 2.84
CA ASP A 186 -5.65 -14.46 4.14
C ASP A 186 -4.54 -13.43 4.42
N CYS A 187 -3.30 -13.75 4.05
CA CYS A 187 -2.18 -12.80 4.10
C CYS A 187 -2.42 -11.58 3.21
N LEU A 188 -2.93 -11.77 1.98
CA LEU A 188 -3.31 -10.64 1.12
C LEU A 188 -4.45 -9.84 1.76
N TRP A 189 -5.50 -10.52 2.24
CA TRP A 189 -6.67 -9.89 2.84
C TRP A 189 -6.30 -8.94 3.97
N LYS A 190 -5.51 -9.42 4.95
CA LYS A 190 -5.05 -8.61 6.09
C LYS A 190 -4.33 -7.33 5.66
N ASN A 191 -3.45 -7.45 4.67
CA ASN A 191 -2.68 -6.30 4.17
C ASN A 191 -3.57 -5.32 3.39
N LEU A 192 -4.55 -5.83 2.64
CA LEU A 192 -5.42 -5.01 1.79
C LEU A 192 -6.49 -4.22 2.56
N ILE A 193 -6.86 -4.65 3.78
CA ILE A 193 -7.76 -3.89 4.66
C ILE A 193 -7.23 -2.47 4.87
N ARG A 194 -5.91 -2.30 5.05
CA ARG A 194 -5.30 -0.98 5.24
C ARG A 194 -5.54 -0.06 4.04
N LEU A 195 -5.48 -0.59 2.83
CA LEU A 195 -5.74 0.20 1.62
C LEU A 195 -7.21 0.64 1.52
N TYR A 196 -8.14 -0.12 2.11
CA TYR A 196 -9.52 0.32 2.27
C TYR A 196 -9.62 1.45 3.31
N ASP A 197 -9.00 1.29 4.47
CA ASP A 197 -9.04 2.28 5.54
C ASP A 197 -8.40 3.63 5.14
N THR A 198 -7.36 3.60 4.30
CA THR A 198 -6.73 4.82 3.75
C THR A 198 -7.49 5.43 2.56
N GLY A 199 -8.57 4.79 2.11
CA GLY A 199 -9.38 5.24 0.98
C GLY A 199 -8.73 5.03 -0.39
N VAL A 200 -7.62 4.28 -0.47
CA VAL A 200 -7.03 3.87 -1.76
C VAL A 200 -7.97 2.90 -2.49
N LEU A 201 -8.59 2.00 -1.74
CA LEU A 201 -9.66 1.11 -2.21
C LEU A 201 -10.99 1.57 -1.61
N VAL A 202 -12.06 1.48 -2.40
CA VAL A 202 -13.42 1.80 -1.92
C VAL A 202 -14.14 0.58 -1.37
N ALA A 203 -13.69 -0.62 -1.74
CA ALA A 203 -14.19 -1.88 -1.23
C ALA A 203 -13.19 -3.00 -1.52
N ILE A 204 -13.26 -4.09 -0.75
CA ILE A 204 -12.57 -5.36 -1.03
C ILE A 204 -13.55 -6.53 -0.89
N LYS A 205 -13.41 -7.56 -1.72
CA LYS A 205 -14.25 -8.76 -1.71
C LYS A 205 -13.40 -9.98 -1.98
N SER A 206 -13.57 -11.06 -1.22
CA SER A 206 -12.85 -12.32 -1.42
C SER A 206 -13.82 -13.49 -1.48
N CYS A 207 -13.47 -14.52 -2.25
CA CYS A 207 -14.14 -15.82 -2.15
C CYS A 207 -13.83 -16.48 -0.82
N THR A 208 -14.70 -17.40 -0.41
CA THR A 208 -14.57 -18.22 0.80
C THR A 208 -14.50 -19.72 0.45
N PRO A 209 -14.19 -20.62 1.40
CA PRO A 209 -14.23 -22.06 1.16
C PRO A 209 -15.57 -22.61 0.66
N ARG A 210 -16.69 -21.91 0.93
CA ARG A 210 -18.01 -22.30 0.44
C ARG A 210 -18.18 -22.06 -1.06
N PHE A 211 -17.44 -21.10 -1.62
CA PHE A 211 -17.54 -20.76 -3.04
C PHE A 211 -17.00 -21.89 -3.91
N VAL A 212 -17.89 -22.57 -4.65
CA VAL A 212 -17.52 -23.65 -5.56
C VAL A 212 -17.53 -23.14 -7.00
N VAL A 213 -16.38 -23.18 -7.67
CA VAL A 213 -16.18 -22.71 -9.07
C VAL A 213 -16.63 -23.76 -10.12
N SER A 214 -17.36 -24.80 -9.70
CA SER A 214 -17.70 -25.94 -10.56
C SER A 214 -18.59 -25.57 -11.75
N GLU A 215 -19.26 -24.42 -11.71
CA GLU A 215 -20.21 -24.01 -12.75
C GLU A 215 -19.59 -23.15 -13.85
N ILE A 216 -18.37 -22.62 -13.67
CA ILE A 216 -17.85 -21.54 -14.52
C ILE A 216 -16.61 -21.97 -15.31
N SER A 217 -15.70 -22.76 -14.73
CA SER A 217 -14.60 -23.40 -15.48
C SER A 217 -13.85 -24.42 -14.60
N PRO A 218 -13.76 -25.71 -15.00
CA PRO A 218 -13.11 -26.77 -14.20
C PRO A 218 -11.60 -26.56 -13.96
N ASN A 219 -10.97 -25.61 -14.65
CA ASN A 219 -9.55 -25.26 -14.49
C ASN A 219 -9.30 -24.09 -13.53
N TYR A 220 -10.33 -23.38 -13.06
CA TYR A 220 -10.18 -22.29 -12.10
C TYR A 220 -10.17 -22.82 -10.66
N LYS A 221 -9.05 -23.46 -10.27
CA LYS A 221 -8.75 -23.76 -8.85
C LYS A 221 -8.16 -22.56 -8.10
N THR A 222 -8.36 -21.34 -8.59
CA THR A 222 -7.71 -20.15 -8.04
C THR A 222 -8.67 -19.41 -7.12
N LYS A 223 -8.19 -19.13 -5.91
CA LYS A 223 -8.88 -18.24 -4.97
C LYS A 223 -8.66 -16.82 -5.43
N ALA A 224 -9.64 -15.95 -5.28
CA ALA A 224 -9.55 -14.59 -5.79
C ALA A 224 -9.98 -13.55 -4.75
N ILE A 225 -9.28 -12.42 -4.78
CA ILE A 225 -9.65 -11.20 -4.07
C ILE A 225 -9.79 -10.06 -5.09
N MET A 226 -10.90 -9.34 -4.98
CA MET A 226 -11.25 -8.19 -5.78
C MET A 226 -11.02 -6.91 -4.97
N CYS A 227 -10.23 -6.00 -5.52
CA CYS A 227 -9.89 -4.71 -4.91
C CYS A 227 -10.52 -3.58 -5.73
N TYR A 228 -11.52 -2.90 -5.20
CA TYR A 228 -12.35 -1.94 -5.93
C TYR A 228 -11.80 -0.53 -5.88
N THR A 229 -11.92 0.21 -6.98
CA THR A 229 -11.63 1.64 -7.07
C THR A 229 -12.87 2.42 -7.52
N ALA A 230 -12.96 3.69 -7.08
CA ALA A 230 -14.14 4.53 -7.30
C ALA A 230 -14.45 4.86 -8.78
N ASP A 231 -13.41 4.92 -9.61
CA ASP A 231 -13.49 5.37 -10.99
C ASP A 231 -12.54 4.55 -11.87
N ALA A 232 -13.10 3.83 -12.84
CA ALA A 232 -12.34 3.01 -13.79
C ALA A 232 -11.65 3.83 -14.89
N ASP A 233 -12.06 5.08 -15.11
CA ASP A 233 -11.50 5.97 -16.13
C ASP A 233 -10.40 6.89 -15.59
N CYS A 234 -10.32 7.07 -14.27
CA CYS A 234 -9.17 7.71 -13.62
C CYS A 234 -7.91 6.82 -13.67
N LYS A 235 -7.19 6.81 -14.81
CA LYS A 235 -5.95 6.05 -15.00
C LYS A 235 -4.92 6.29 -13.87
N PRO A 236 -4.68 7.53 -13.40
CA PRO A 236 -3.76 7.75 -12.28
C PRO A 236 -4.23 7.09 -10.99
N CYS A 237 -5.54 7.15 -10.68
CA CYS A 237 -6.11 6.51 -9.49
C CYS A 237 -6.01 4.98 -9.56
N VAL A 238 -6.33 4.40 -10.72
CA VAL A 238 -6.27 2.96 -10.97
C VAL A 238 -4.82 2.45 -10.85
N LYS A 239 -3.85 3.18 -11.42
CA LYS A 239 -2.43 2.85 -11.26
C LYS A 239 -1.99 3.00 -9.79
N LYS A 240 -2.39 4.07 -9.10
CA LYS A 240 -2.08 4.28 -7.68
C LYS A 240 -2.55 3.08 -6.85
N ALA A 241 -3.78 2.62 -7.06
CA ALA A 241 -4.29 1.42 -6.38
C ALA A 241 -3.46 0.17 -6.67
N ALA A 242 -3.07 -0.06 -7.94
CA ALA A 242 -2.24 -1.20 -8.32
C ALA A 242 -0.84 -1.16 -7.70
N ASP A 243 -0.20 0.03 -7.71
CA ASP A 243 1.07 0.27 -7.03
C ASP A 243 0.91 -0.03 -5.54
N SER A 244 -0.08 0.55 -4.86
CA SER A 244 -0.33 0.32 -3.43
C SER A 244 -0.58 -1.15 -3.09
N ILE A 245 -1.34 -1.88 -3.92
CA ILE A 245 -1.54 -3.32 -3.77
C ILE A 245 -0.21 -4.07 -3.86
N PHE A 246 0.55 -3.86 -4.95
CA PHE A 246 1.85 -4.52 -5.17
C PHE A 246 2.81 -4.27 -4.01
N ILE A 247 2.83 -3.03 -3.56
CA ILE A 247 3.68 -2.54 -2.49
C ILE A 247 3.29 -3.20 -1.16
N CYS A 248 2.03 -3.04 -0.74
CA CYS A 248 1.54 -3.51 0.56
C CYS A 248 1.61 -5.04 0.71
N THR A 249 1.38 -5.76 -0.39
CA THR A 249 1.29 -7.23 -0.36
C THR A 249 2.55 -7.94 -0.88
N GLY A 250 3.37 -7.28 -1.69
CA GLY A 250 4.42 -7.94 -2.48
C GLY A 250 3.90 -8.83 -3.61
N TYR A 251 2.64 -8.66 -4.06
CA TYR A 251 2.02 -9.49 -5.09
C TYR A 251 2.79 -9.45 -6.42
N LYS A 252 3.40 -10.57 -6.82
CA LYS A 252 4.31 -10.64 -7.99
C LYS A 252 3.63 -11.04 -9.31
N PHE A 253 2.36 -11.45 -9.29
CA PHE A 253 1.67 -11.90 -10.49
C PHE A 253 1.03 -10.73 -11.24
N MET A 254 0.68 -10.96 -12.50
CA MET A 254 -0.09 -9.98 -13.27
C MET A 254 -1.45 -9.78 -12.62
N MET A 255 -1.84 -8.53 -12.46
CA MET A 255 -3.19 -8.15 -12.04
C MET A 255 -3.97 -7.65 -13.25
N TYR A 256 -5.25 -8.00 -13.30
CA TYR A 256 -6.15 -7.57 -14.35
C TYR A 256 -7.27 -6.73 -13.76
N TYR A 257 -7.58 -5.62 -14.44
CA TYR A 257 -8.62 -4.70 -14.01
C TYR A 257 -9.86 -4.84 -14.89
N LYS A 258 -11.03 -4.96 -14.25
CA LYS A 258 -12.34 -5.04 -14.90
C LYS A 258 -13.24 -3.91 -14.39
N SER A 259 -13.94 -3.20 -15.27
CA SER A 259 -14.94 -2.20 -14.85
C SER A 259 -16.18 -2.88 -14.26
N ASN A 260 -16.86 -2.21 -13.33
CA ASN A 260 -18.09 -2.74 -12.73
C ASN A 260 -19.24 -2.81 -13.75
N ALA A 261 -19.33 -1.86 -14.67
CA ALA A 261 -20.25 -1.92 -15.80
C ALA A 261 -20.10 -3.22 -16.62
N ALA A 262 -18.87 -3.68 -16.89
CA ALA A 262 -18.63 -4.95 -17.59
C ALA A 262 -19.03 -6.19 -16.77
N SER A 263 -19.02 -6.10 -15.43
CA SER A 263 -19.58 -7.15 -14.57
C SER A 263 -21.10 -7.18 -14.64
N LYS A 264 -21.76 -6.02 -14.61
CA LYS A 264 -23.22 -5.91 -14.64
C LYS A 264 -23.84 -6.42 -15.94
N MET A 265 -23.15 -6.20 -17.06
CA MET A 265 -23.57 -6.75 -18.37
C MET A 265 -23.35 -8.26 -18.51
N GLY A 266 -22.89 -8.95 -17.45
CA GLY A 266 -22.66 -10.40 -17.48
C GLY A 266 -21.55 -10.82 -18.44
N GLN A 267 -20.63 -9.93 -18.82
CA GLN A 267 -19.62 -10.26 -19.82
C GLN A 267 -18.43 -10.94 -19.16
N TYR A 268 -18.20 -12.23 -19.45
CA TYR A 268 -17.03 -12.95 -18.98
C TYR A 268 -16.14 -13.48 -20.10
N VAL A 269 -14.84 -13.60 -19.82
CA VAL A 269 -13.85 -14.08 -20.80
C VAL A 269 -14.15 -15.51 -21.25
N HIS A 270 -14.61 -16.36 -20.32
CA HIS A 270 -14.97 -17.75 -20.63
C HIS A 270 -16.22 -17.87 -21.51
N GLU A 271 -17.04 -16.80 -21.59
CA GLU A 271 -18.18 -16.69 -22.51
C GLU A 271 -17.79 -16.01 -23.83
N GLY A 272 -16.49 -15.85 -24.10
CA GLY A 272 -15.98 -15.25 -25.34
C GLY A 272 -15.86 -13.73 -25.31
N PHE A 273 -16.25 -13.06 -24.22
CA PHE A 273 -16.07 -11.61 -24.07
C PHE A 273 -14.63 -11.26 -23.70
N ASN A 274 -13.74 -11.29 -24.69
CA ASN A 274 -12.34 -10.87 -24.55
C ASN A 274 -12.13 -9.35 -24.29
N ARG A 275 -13.23 -8.57 -24.24
CA ARG A 275 -13.25 -7.10 -24.04
C ARG A 275 -13.37 -6.66 -22.58
N VAL A 276 -13.48 -7.62 -21.66
CA VAL A 276 -13.88 -7.37 -20.27
C VAL A 276 -12.74 -6.77 -19.44
N THR A 277 -11.50 -7.07 -19.78
CA THR A 277 -10.32 -6.51 -19.11
C THR A 277 -9.94 -5.16 -19.70
N LYS A 278 -9.95 -4.13 -18.87
CA LYS A 278 -9.62 -2.74 -19.24
C LYS A 278 -8.14 -2.45 -19.08
N TYR A 279 -7.54 -2.85 -17.97
CA TYR A 279 -6.12 -2.66 -17.69
C TYR A 279 -5.42 -3.95 -17.27
N MET A 280 -4.11 -4.00 -17.52
CA MET A 280 -3.20 -5.03 -17.01
C MET A 280 -2.07 -4.34 -16.27
N TYR A 281 -1.70 -4.87 -15.10
CA TYR A 281 -0.58 -4.39 -14.30
C TYR A 281 0.43 -5.52 -14.10
N THR A 282 1.70 -5.23 -14.29
CA THR A 282 2.80 -6.22 -14.30
C THR A 282 3.69 -6.13 -13.07
N SER A 283 4.50 -7.17 -12.84
CA SER A 283 5.54 -7.18 -11.80
C SER A 283 6.63 -6.10 -11.99
N SER A 284 6.81 -5.60 -13.23
CA SER A 284 7.64 -4.44 -13.56
C SER A 284 6.98 -3.10 -13.21
N ARG A 285 5.80 -3.11 -12.58
CA ARG A 285 5.02 -1.93 -12.17
C ARG A 285 4.54 -1.05 -13.33
N GLU A 286 4.40 -1.69 -14.48
CA GLU A 286 3.88 -1.07 -15.69
C GLU A 286 2.39 -1.36 -15.80
N ILE A 287 1.64 -0.39 -16.33
CA ILE A 287 0.22 -0.53 -16.60
C ILE A 287 -0.04 -0.40 -18.09
N PHE A 288 -0.90 -1.26 -18.59
CA PHE A 288 -1.26 -1.36 -20.00
C PHE A 288 -2.77 -1.25 -20.16
N GLU A 289 -3.19 -0.67 -21.28
CA GLU A 289 -4.58 -0.70 -21.76
C GLU A 289 -4.62 -1.34 -23.15
N LYS A 290 -5.81 -1.75 -23.60
CA LYS A 290 -5.96 -2.25 -24.96
C LYS A 290 -6.11 -1.10 -25.96
N ASP A 291 -5.35 -1.14 -27.06
CA ASP A 291 -5.57 -0.24 -28.21
C ASP A 291 -6.82 -0.63 -29.01
N HIS A 292 -7.15 0.13 -30.06
CA HIS A 292 -8.28 -0.15 -30.96
C HIS A 292 -8.16 -1.50 -31.68
N LEU A 293 -6.94 -2.05 -31.79
CA LEU A 293 -6.66 -3.38 -32.35
C LEU A 293 -6.59 -4.47 -31.28
N LYS A 294 -6.99 -4.17 -30.04
CA LYS A 294 -7.04 -5.08 -28.88
C LYS A 294 -5.66 -5.57 -28.39
N ARG A 295 -4.59 -4.86 -28.74
CA ARG A 295 -3.23 -5.16 -28.26
C ARG A 295 -2.93 -4.37 -27.00
N TRP A 296 -2.14 -4.94 -26.10
CA TRP A 296 -1.68 -4.23 -24.91
C TRP A 296 -0.73 -3.11 -25.30
N LYS A 297 -1.07 -1.88 -24.91
CA LYS A 297 -0.28 -0.67 -25.07
C LYS A 297 0.03 -0.10 -23.69
N LYS A 298 1.30 0.16 -23.42
CA LYS A 298 1.75 0.78 -22.16
C LYS A 298 1.17 2.19 -22.02
N ILE A 299 0.64 2.50 -20.84
CA ILE A 299 0.17 3.84 -20.50
C ILE A 299 1.35 4.67 -20.00
N ASN A 300 1.59 5.82 -20.63
CA ASN A 300 2.64 6.75 -20.24
C ASN A 300 2.03 7.90 -19.44
N PHE A 301 2.46 8.06 -18.18
CA PHE A 301 1.97 9.12 -17.28
C PHE A 301 2.84 10.38 -17.30
N ASP A 302 3.96 10.37 -18.02
CA ASP A 302 4.93 11.48 -18.03
C ASP A 302 4.46 12.67 -18.90
N ASN A 303 3.43 12.49 -19.72
CA ASN A 303 2.96 13.50 -20.68
C ASN A 303 1.82 14.40 -20.16
N GLU A 304 1.32 14.19 -18.94
CA GLU A 304 0.18 14.98 -18.39
C GLU A 304 0.61 16.24 -17.62
N LYS A 305 1.92 16.53 -17.52
CA LYS A 305 2.43 17.75 -16.85
C LYS A 305 2.43 19.03 -17.71
N HIS A 306 1.95 18.96 -18.96
CA HIS A 306 2.00 20.08 -19.92
C HIS A 306 0.65 20.40 -20.59
N LYS A 307 -0.47 20.09 -19.93
CA LYS A 307 -1.79 20.56 -20.36
C LYS A 307 -2.51 21.27 -19.23
#